data_AF-A0A6C0KUW6-F1
#
_entry.id   AF-A0A6C0KUW6-F1
#
_cell.length_a   1.000
_cell.length_b   1.000
_cell.length_c   1.000
_cell.angle_alpha   90.00
_cell.angle_beta   90.00
_cell.angle_gamma   90.00
#
_symmetry.space_group_name_H-M   'P 1'
#
loop_
_entity.id
_entity.type
_entity.pdbx_description
1 polymer ?
#
loop_
_entity_poly.entity_id
_entity_poly.type
_entity_poly.pdbx_seq_one_letter_code
_entity_poly.pdbx_strand_id
1 'polypeptide(L)'
;MSSCTSCEAKNPMPECPNRMEDGRAFTDYRPRCAVNAELFNLLNKANMVHSSYESRMYLQQNADAFMEYEKNKAVDRAAPCAPCNAATPSTMLPERYVVRCNGVSCERHEVNPDGLGDGRNFSN
;
A
#
# COMPACT_ATOMS: atom_id res chain seq x y z
N MET A 1 -30.64 4.39 0.88
CA MET A 1 -29.64 5.42 0.51
C MET A 1 -29.04 5.96 1.80
N SER A 2 -28.08 5.23 2.37
CA SER A 2 -27.41 5.57 3.62
C SER A 2 -26.14 6.35 3.28
N SER A 3 -26.10 7.56 3.80
CA SER A 3 -25.12 8.62 3.57
C SER A 3 -23.68 8.22 3.95
N CYS A 4 -22.72 8.58 3.10
CA CYS A 4 -21.28 8.38 3.30
C CYS A 4 -20.68 9.38 4.31
N THR A 5 -21.14 9.39 5.56
CA THR A 5 -20.78 10.43 6.54
C THR A 5 -19.95 9.96 7.73
N SER A 6 -19.00 9.02 7.55
CA SER A 6 -18.06 8.70 8.64
C SER A 6 -16.57 8.68 8.28
N CYS A 7 -16.20 9.06 7.05
CA CYS A 7 -14.80 9.33 6.69
C CYS A 7 -14.52 10.83 6.48
N GLU A 8 -15.38 11.71 6.99
CA GLU A 8 -15.02 13.14 7.08
C GLU A 8 -13.95 13.29 8.15
N ALA A 9 -12.69 13.38 7.69
CA ALA A 9 -11.61 13.91 8.48
C ALA A 9 -12.07 15.25 9.06
N LYS A 10 -12.45 15.24 10.34
CA LYS A 10 -12.70 16.48 11.08
C LYS A 10 -11.36 17.19 11.17
N ASN A 11 -11.25 18.21 10.34
CA ASN A 11 -10.10 19.05 10.03
C ASN A 11 -9.18 18.48 8.94
N PRO A 12 -8.91 19.24 7.86
CA PRO A 12 -7.75 18.98 7.02
C PRO A 12 -6.51 19.23 7.87
N MET A 13 -5.96 18.18 8.49
CA MET A 13 -4.56 18.23 8.87
C MET A 13 -3.77 18.48 7.57
N PRO A 14 -2.98 19.55 7.45
CA PRO A 14 -2.20 19.83 6.24
C PRO A 14 -1.14 18.77 5.94
N GLU A 15 -1.03 17.73 6.76
CA GLU A 15 -0.01 16.69 6.75
C GLU A 15 -0.42 15.44 5.95
N CYS A 16 -1.67 15.35 5.50
CA CYS A 16 -2.22 14.14 4.91
C CYS A 16 -2.52 14.23 3.40
N PRO A 17 -1.85 13.43 2.54
CA PRO A 17 -2.19 13.41 1.13
C PRO A 17 -3.57 12.75 0.91
N ASN A 18 -4.39 13.38 0.06
CA ASN A 18 -5.69 12.83 -0.36
C ASN A 18 -5.53 11.44 -1.00
N ARG A 19 -6.40 10.49 -0.62
CA ARG A 19 -6.45 9.14 -1.20
C ARG A 19 -7.39 9.10 -2.41
N MET A 20 -7.15 8.18 -3.32
CA MET A 20 -8.06 7.87 -4.42
C MET A 20 -9.31 7.13 -3.89
N GLU A 21 -10.40 7.07 -4.67
CA GLU A 21 -11.63 6.35 -4.28
C GLU A 21 -11.40 4.85 -4.01
N ASP A 22 -10.38 4.26 -4.63
CA ASP A 22 -9.97 2.87 -4.40
C ASP A 22 -9.11 2.67 -3.13
N GLY A 23 -8.90 3.71 -2.34
CA GLY A 23 -8.16 3.67 -1.07
C GLY A 23 -6.65 3.71 -1.22
N ARG A 24 -6.10 3.79 -2.44
CA ARG A 24 -4.65 3.99 -2.62
C ARG A 24 -4.26 5.42 -2.23
N ALA A 25 -3.15 5.55 -1.50
CA ALA A 25 -2.45 6.82 -1.46
C ALA A 25 -2.04 7.18 -2.89
N PHE A 26 -2.30 8.42 -3.31
CA PHE A 26 -2.11 8.93 -4.67
C PHE A 26 -0.99 8.24 -5.49
N THR A 27 -1.24 8.02 -6.80
CA THR A 27 -0.17 7.63 -7.72
C THR A 27 0.84 8.76 -7.84
N ASP A 28 2.13 8.47 -7.66
CA ASP A 28 3.20 9.44 -7.81
C ASP A 28 3.16 10.10 -9.21
N TYR A 29 2.70 11.35 -9.28
CA TYR A 29 2.57 12.12 -10.53
C TYR A 29 3.89 12.75 -11.00
N ARG A 30 5.04 12.43 -10.38
CA ARG A 30 6.33 12.98 -10.81
C ARG A 30 6.57 12.67 -12.29
N PRO A 31 6.94 13.67 -13.10
CA PRO A 31 7.21 13.45 -14.51
C PRO A 31 8.44 12.54 -14.68
N ARG A 32 8.46 11.77 -15.76
CA ARG A 32 9.58 10.85 -16.07
C ARG A 32 10.94 11.53 -16.02
N CYS A 33 11.03 12.79 -16.43
CA CYS A 33 12.28 13.56 -16.41
C CYS A 33 12.82 13.77 -14.99
N ALA A 34 11.95 14.00 -14.00
CA ALA A 34 12.35 14.17 -12.61
C ALA A 34 12.87 12.86 -12.02
N VAL A 35 12.16 11.75 -12.27
CA VAL A 35 12.57 10.41 -11.82
C VAL A 35 13.89 10.00 -12.47
N ASN A 36 14.07 10.27 -13.76
CA ASN A 36 15.33 9.98 -14.46
C ASN A 36 16.49 10.84 -13.95
N ALA A 37 16.24 12.11 -13.61
CA ALA A 37 17.27 12.97 -13.02
C ALA A 37 17.76 12.43 -11.68
N GLU A 38 16.86 11.92 -10.83
CA GLU A 38 17.23 11.24 -9.58
C GLU A 38 18.13 10.02 -9.86
N LEU A 39 17.77 9.18 -10.84
CA LEU A 39 18.58 8.03 -11.25
C LEU A 39 19.96 8.44 -11.79
N PHE A 40 20.04 9.47 -12.63
CA PHE A 40 21.32 9.96 -13.14
C PHE A 40 22.21 10.53 -12.03
N ASN A 41 21.64 11.19 -11.03
CA ASN A 41 22.39 11.62 -9.85
C ASN A 41 22.99 10.43 -9.07
N LEU A 42 22.27 9.31 -8.98
CA LEU A 42 22.79 8.09 -8.34
C LEU A 42 23.90 7.44 -9.17
N LEU A 43 23.74 7.39 -10.49
CA LEU A 43 24.79 6.91 -11.40
C LEU A 43 26.05 7.78 -11.35
N ASN A 44 25.91 9.11 -11.23
CA ASN A 44 27.03 10.02 -11.04
C ASN A 44 27.77 9.75 -9.73
N LYS A 45 27.04 9.51 -8.63
CA LYS A 45 27.65 9.13 -7.34
C LYS A 45 28.39 7.79 -7.43
N ALA A 46 27.92 6.88 -8.28
CA ALA A 46 28.56 5.60 -8.55
C ALA A 46 29.69 5.69 -9.61
N ASN A 47 30.03 6.89 -10.10
CA ASN A 47 30.98 7.10 -11.20
C ASN A 47 30.67 6.27 -12.47
N MET A 48 29.38 6.05 -12.75
CA MET A 48 28.91 5.29 -13.91
C MET A 48 28.52 6.20 -15.07
N VAL A 49 28.82 5.76 -16.29
CA VAL A 49 28.46 6.48 -17.52
C VAL A 49 26.93 6.47 -17.69
N HIS A 50 26.36 7.60 -18.10
CA HIS A 50 24.93 7.75 -18.38
C HIS A 50 24.54 7.09 -19.71
N SER A 51 24.52 5.76 -19.72
CA SER A 51 24.01 4.96 -20.82
C SER A 51 22.75 4.20 -20.39
N SER A 52 21.87 3.89 -21.35
CA SER A 52 20.68 3.06 -21.12
C SER A 52 21.04 1.63 -20.69
N TYR A 53 22.21 1.14 -21.12
CA TYR A 53 22.73 -0.15 -20.69
C TYR A 53 23.18 -0.11 -19.23
N GLU A 54 24.04 0.87 -18.89
CA GLU A 54 24.58 1.04 -17.54
C GLU A 54 23.48 1.31 -16.51
N SER A 55 22.49 2.14 -16.87
CA SER A 55 21.34 2.40 -16.00
C SER A 55 20.51 1.14 -15.75
N ARG A 56 20.29 0.31 -16.77
CA ARG A 56 19.62 -0.99 -16.63
C ARG A 56 20.42 -1.92 -15.72
N MET A 57 21.72 -2.08 -15.96
CA MET A 57 22.58 -2.96 -15.17
C MET A 57 22.63 -2.53 -13.71
N TYR A 58 22.76 -1.24 -13.46
CA TYR A 58 22.75 -0.66 -12.12
C TYR A 58 21.45 -0.95 -11.36
N LEU A 59 20.30 -0.71 -12.00
CA LEU A 59 18.99 -0.99 -11.40
C LEU A 59 18.79 -2.48 -11.11
N GLN A 60 19.28 -3.36 -12.00
CA GLN A 60 19.16 -4.80 -11.81
C GLN A 60 20.04 -5.30 -10.66
N GLN A 61 21.27 -4.81 -10.56
CA GLN A 61 22.22 -5.22 -9.51
C GLN A 61 21.84 -4.69 -8.13
N ASN A 62 21.12 -3.57 -8.06
CA ASN A 62 20.73 -2.91 -6.81
C ASN A 62 19.20 -2.95 -6.58
N ALA A 63 18.49 -3.89 -7.22
CA ALA A 63 17.04 -3.92 -7.26
C ALA A 63 16.42 -3.91 -5.85
N ASP A 64 16.91 -4.76 -4.96
CA ASP A 64 16.36 -4.90 -3.60
C ASP A 64 16.51 -3.61 -2.79
N ALA A 65 17.71 -3.01 -2.83
CA ALA A 65 17.98 -1.75 -2.16
C ALA A 65 17.13 -0.60 -2.72
N PHE A 66 16.90 -0.57 -4.04
CA PHE A 66 16.03 0.43 -4.66
C PHE A 66 14.56 0.25 -4.29
N MET A 67 14.08 -1.00 -4.26
CA MET A 67 12.71 -1.31 -3.86
C MET A 67 12.47 -0.91 -2.42
N GLU A 68 13.41 -1.18 -1.51
CA GLU A 68 13.33 -0.77 -0.11
C GLU A 68 13.38 0.76 0.04
N TYR A 69 14.28 1.43 -0.68
CA TYR A 69 14.39 2.89 -0.67
C TYR A 69 13.11 3.57 -1.15
N GLU A 70 12.55 3.16 -2.30
CA GLU A 70 11.31 3.74 -2.81
C GLU A 70 10.11 3.36 -1.94
N LYS A 71 10.10 2.19 -1.31
CA LYS A 71 9.09 1.83 -0.30
C LYS A 71 9.14 2.78 0.90
N ASN A 72 10.32 3.04 1.46
CA ASN A 72 10.46 3.94 2.60
C ASN A 72 10.05 5.37 2.22
N LYS A 73 10.48 5.85 1.05
CA LYS A 73 10.05 7.14 0.50
C LYS A 73 8.55 7.22 0.26
N ALA A 74 7.91 6.15 -0.18
CA ALA A 74 6.47 6.08 -0.33
C ALA A 74 5.78 6.13 1.04
N VAL A 75 6.29 5.42 2.05
CA VAL A 75 5.80 5.52 3.44
C VAL A 75 5.99 6.95 3.96
N ASP A 76 7.16 7.55 3.85
CA ASP A 76 7.42 8.91 4.34
C ASP A 76 6.53 9.97 3.67
N ARG A 77 6.24 9.80 2.38
CA ARG A 77 5.40 10.73 1.61
C ARG A 77 3.90 10.47 1.76
N ALA A 78 3.49 9.22 1.95
CA ALA A 78 2.09 8.80 1.96
C ALA A 78 1.53 8.55 3.38
N ALA A 79 2.39 8.32 4.37
CA ALA A 79 2.02 7.84 5.69
C ALA A 79 2.04 8.85 6.86
N PRO A 80 1.95 10.19 6.72
CA PRO A 80 1.61 11.01 7.87
C PRO A 80 0.08 11.03 8.09
N CYS A 81 -0.61 9.88 7.99
CA CYS A 81 -2.05 9.81 8.20
C CYS A 81 -2.45 8.63 9.08
N ALA A 82 -2.52 8.95 10.36
CA ALA A 82 -2.93 8.13 11.48
C ALA A 82 -1.97 7.00 11.86
N PRO A 83 -1.77 6.75 13.17
CA PRO A 83 -1.04 5.57 13.63
C PRO A 83 -1.75 4.31 13.11
N CYS A 84 -0.99 3.29 12.70
CA CYS A 84 -1.50 1.98 12.33
C CYS A 84 -2.33 1.29 13.44
N ASN A 85 -2.33 1.87 14.65
CA ASN A 85 -3.09 1.43 15.82
C ASN A 85 -4.41 2.19 16.01
N ALA A 86 -4.87 2.96 15.02
CA ALA A 86 -6.25 3.40 15.03
C ALA A 86 -7.12 2.15 14.96
N ALA A 87 -7.79 1.81 16.07
CA ALA A 87 -8.80 0.78 16.18
C ALA A 87 -10.06 1.13 15.37
N THR A 88 -9.88 1.65 14.16
CA THR A 88 -10.92 1.75 13.16
C THR A 88 -11.16 0.36 12.60
N PRO A 89 -12.42 -0.11 12.53
CA PRO A 89 -12.72 -1.34 11.80
C PRO A 89 -12.13 -1.19 10.40
N SER A 90 -11.45 -2.23 9.94
CA SER A 90 -10.89 -2.34 8.60
C SER A 90 -11.83 -1.70 7.57
N THR A 91 -11.28 -0.97 6.59
CA THR A 91 -12.07 -0.47 5.44
C THR A 91 -12.64 -1.60 4.60
N MET A 92 -12.27 -2.85 4.88
CA MET A 92 -12.89 -4.02 4.30
C MET A 92 -14.22 -4.28 4.97
N LEU A 93 -15.27 -4.47 4.16
CA LEU A 93 -16.54 -5.02 4.63
C LEU A 93 -16.25 -6.36 5.34
N PRO A 94 -16.77 -6.60 6.55
CA PRO A 94 -16.50 -7.82 7.29
C PRO A 94 -16.95 -9.05 6.50
N GLU A 95 -16.25 -10.17 6.67
CA GLU A 95 -16.64 -11.45 6.06
C GLU A 95 -18.00 -11.94 6.59
N ARG A 96 -18.80 -12.54 5.71
CA ARG A 96 -20.09 -13.12 6.12
C ARG A 96 -19.88 -14.43 6.85
N TYR A 97 -19.05 -15.28 6.27
CA TYR A 97 -18.74 -16.59 6.81
C TYR A 97 -17.24 -16.72 7.09
N VAL A 98 -16.90 -17.56 8.05
CA VAL A 98 -15.53 -18.02 8.29
C VAL A 98 -15.49 -19.52 8.06
N VAL A 99 -14.61 -19.95 7.16
CA VAL A 99 -14.38 -21.38 6.90
C VAL A 99 -13.33 -21.89 7.88
N ARG A 100 -13.70 -22.88 8.70
CA ARG A 100 -12.80 -23.60 9.61
C ARG A 100 -12.61 -25.01 9.08
N CYS A 101 -11.37 -25.39 8.84
CA CYS A 101 -11.03 -26.72 8.35
C CYS A 101 -10.30 -27.51 9.44
N ASN A 102 -10.81 -28.69 9.74
CA ASN A 102 -10.07 -29.73 10.46
C ASN A 102 -9.43 -30.69 9.44
N GLY A 103 -8.64 -31.66 9.91
CA GLY A 103 -7.98 -32.64 9.04
C GLY A 103 -8.91 -33.58 8.24
N VAL A 104 -10.23 -33.49 8.44
CA VAL A 104 -11.24 -34.39 7.83
C VAL A 104 -12.35 -33.61 7.10
N SER A 105 -12.76 -32.44 7.59
CA SER A 105 -13.84 -31.65 7.01
C SER A 105 -13.62 -30.14 7.21
N CYS A 106 -14.22 -29.35 6.32
CA CYS A 106 -14.31 -27.90 6.43
C CYS A 106 -15.75 -27.48 6.67
N GLU A 107 -15.98 -26.67 7.69
CA GLU A 107 -17.29 -26.13 8.05
C GLU A 107 -17.31 -24.61 7.86
N ARG A 108 -18.43 -24.11 7.35
CA ARG A 108 -18.63 -22.69 7.08
C ARG A 108 -19.56 -22.10 8.13
N HIS A 109 -19.01 -21.29 9.04
CA HIS A 109 -19.78 -20.65 10.10
C HIS A 109 -20.11 -19.20 9.74
N GLU A 110 -21.37 -18.81 9.83
CA GLU A 110 -21.79 -17.42 9.65
C GLU A 110 -21.41 -16.59 10.87
N VAL A 111 -20.60 -15.54 10.67
CA VAL A 111 -20.10 -14.66 11.73
C VAL A 111 -20.79 -13.30 11.67
N ASN A 112 -21.11 -12.82 10.46
CA ASN A 112 -21.80 -11.55 10.28
C ASN A 112 -22.80 -11.62 9.11
N PRO A 113 -24.13 -11.57 9.36
CA PRO A 113 -25.14 -11.61 8.31
C PRO A 113 -25.02 -10.47 7.27
N ASP A 114 -24.53 -9.30 7.71
CA ASP A 114 -24.33 -8.11 6.87
C ASP A 114 -22.96 -8.08 6.18
N GLY A 115 -22.13 -9.11 6.40
CA GLY A 115 -20.83 -9.27 5.77
C GLY A 115 -20.92 -9.80 4.33
N LEU A 116 -19.76 -9.90 3.67
CA LEU A 116 -19.68 -10.47 2.32
C LEU A 116 -18.56 -11.51 2.20
N GLY A 117 -18.88 -12.64 1.56
CA GLY A 117 -17.90 -13.67 1.23
C GLY A 117 -17.44 -14.51 2.43
N ASP A 118 -16.37 -15.27 2.18
CA ASP A 118 -15.82 -16.27 3.09
C ASP A 118 -14.40 -15.84 3.54
N GLY A 119 -14.23 -15.58 4.83
CA GLY A 119 -12.94 -15.41 5.49
C GLY A 119 -12.28 -16.76 5.78
N ARG A 120 -10.95 -16.74 5.96
CA ARG A 120 -10.16 -17.91 6.32
C ARG A 120 -9.62 -17.73 7.72
N ASN A 121 -9.90 -18.70 8.60
CA ASN A 121 -9.23 -18.76 9.88
C ASN A 121 -8.17 -19.87 9.83
N PHE A 122 -6.91 -19.47 9.85
CA PHE A 122 -5.77 -20.38 9.97
C PHE A 122 -5.47 -20.65 11.45
N SER A 123 -6.48 -21.06 12.22
CA SER A 123 -6.27 -21.57 13.57
C SER A 123 -5.85 -23.02 13.45
N ASN A 124 -4.58 -23.31 13.78
CA ASN A 124 -4.14 -24.64 14.17
C ASN A 124 -4.87 -25.10 15.42
#